data_AF-A0A946E8C6-F1
#
_entry.id   AF-A0A946E8C6-F1
#
_cell.length_a   1.000
_cell.length_b   1.000
_cell.length_c   1.000
_cell.angle_alpha   90.00
_cell.angle_beta   90.00
_cell.angle_gamma   90.00
#
_symmetry.space_group_name_H-M   'P 1'
#
loop_
_entity.id
_entity.type
_entity.pdbx_description
1 polymer ?
#
loop_
_entity_poly.entity_id
_entity_poly.type
_entity_poly.pdbx_seq_one_letter_code
_entity_poly.pdbx_strand_id
1 'polypeptide(L)'
;MTTKVIISAFDKLGGVMKSAGQNAGWPGFELGITEKEYNQLQEVVLTVKHRNQWFTPDSVRNSLTSWSKLLTKSNLEHWVSDHNFPVGGKKVAIVMAGNLPLVGFHDLLSVVVSGNIALVKMSSDDNVLLPCLLQILFNYCPELKERIQLLDKLVEFDAVIATGSNNTSRYFESYFGHVPHIIRKNRTSVAIVKNDISENDLKNLGSDIFNYFGLGCRNITKVYFEKDFNLDRFFEAIYSFGEIINMNKYANNYDYNKAIFLLNKEVFLENGFLIITENAAFHSPIGVLHYEFFINEADVLQELKLHNDQIQCVVSAKHVLFGKTQYPNLSEYADNIDTLKFLSELTQ
;
A
#
# COMPACT_ATOMS: atom_id res chain seq x y z
N MET A 1 -16.91 23.15 6.81
CA MET A 1 -15.62 23.02 6.10
C MET A 1 -15.90 22.55 4.68
N THR A 2 -15.31 23.18 3.67
CA THR A 2 -15.51 22.81 2.26
C THR A 2 -14.39 21.89 1.77
N THR A 3 -14.67 21.06 0.76
CA THR A 3 -13.66 20.17 0.13
C THR A 3 -12.45 20.95 -0.37
N LYS A 4 -12.63 22.19 -0.87
CA LYS A 4 -11.52 23.06 -1.30
C LYS A 4 -10.53 23.41 -0.18
N VAL A 5 -11.02 23.64 1.05
CA VAL A 5 -10.15 23.91 2.21
C VAL A 5 -9.35 22.67 2.59
N ILE A 6 -9.99 21.50 2.55
CA ILE A 6 -9.35 20.20 2.83
C ILE A 6 -8.24 19.94 1.80
N ILE A 7 -8.54 20.09 0.51
CA ILE A 7 -7.56 19.92 -0.58
C ILE A 7 -6.35 20.85 -0.39
N SER A 8 -6.57 22.12 -0.05
CA SER A 8 -5.48 23.07 0.20
C SER A 8 -4.58 22.64 1.36
N ALA A 9 -5.14 22.08 2.44
CA ALA A 9 -4.36 21.59 3.57
C ALA A 9 -3.52 20.34 3.20
N PHE A 10 -4.11 19.40 2.46
CA PHE A 10 -3.40 18.20 1.99
C PHE A 10 -2.35 18.50 0.93
N ASP A 11 -2.57 19.47 0.04
CA ASP A 11 -1.56 19.97 -0.92
C ASP A 11 -0.31 20.50 -0.21
N LYS A 12 -0.49 21.31 0.85
CA LYS A 12 0.61 21.78 1.69
C LYS A 12 1.33 20.64 2.40
N LEU A 13 0.58 19.67 2.94
CA LEU A 13 1.16 18.46 3.53
C LEU A 13 1.99 17.68 2.49
N GLY A 14 1.52 17.60 1.25
CA GLY A 14 2.26 17.03 0.12
C GLY A 14 3.63 17.68 -0.09
N GLY A 15 3.72 19.01 0.01
CA GLY A 15 4.98 19.75 -0.01
C GLY A 15 5.95 19.33 1.10
N VAL A 16 5.46 19.16 2.32
CA VAL A 16 6.28 18.67 3.46
C VAL A 16 6.75 17.23 3.22
N MET A 17 5.84 16.35 2.79
CA MET A 17 6.16 14.95 2.49
C MET A 17 7.19 14.83 1.36
N LYS A 18 7.17 15.73 0.37
CA LYS A 18 8.18 15.81 -0.69
C LYS A 18 9.57 16.09 -0.11
N SER A 19 9.68 17.15 0.71
CA SER A 19 10.95 17.56 1.31
C SER A 19 11.50 16.47 2.24
N ALA A 20 10.64 15.89 3.08
CA ALA A 20 11.02 14.84 4.01
C ALA A 20 11.41 13.54 3.29
N GLY A 21 10.66 13.14 2.27
CA GLY A 21 10.94 11.97 1.43
C GLY A 21 12.28 12.07 0.69
N GLN A 22 12.68 13.27 0.28
CA GLN A 22 13.97 13.53 -0.37
C GLN A 22 15.15 13.65 0.60
N ASN A 23 14.91 13.51 1.91
CA ASN A 23 15.91 13.74 2.95
C ASN A 23 16.58 15.13 2.85
N ALA A 24 15.83 16.14 2.39
CA ALA A 24 16.32 17.51 2.30
C ALA A 24 16.42 18.15 3.69
N GLY A 25 17.34 19.10 3.86
CA GLY A 25 17.33 19.99 5.04
C GLY A 25 16.05 20.85 5.08
N TRP A 26 15.77 21.47 6.23
CA TRP A 26 14.61 22.35 6.35
C TRP A 26 14.75 23.54 5.37
N PRO A 27 13.80 23.74 4.44
CA PRO A 27 13.91 24.79 3.41
C PRO A 27 13.48 26.19 3.91
N GLY A 28 13.42 26.39 5.22
CA GLY A 28 12.81 27.59 5.81
C GLY A 28 11.28 27.51 5.86
N PHE A 29 10.64 28.63 6.18
CA PHE A 29 9.19 28.70 6.39
C PHE A 29 8.35 28.64 5.10
N GLU A 30 8.96 28.35 3.94
CA GLU A 30 8.25 28.16 2.66
C GLU A 30 7.24 27.02 2.73
N LEU A 31 7.54 25.98 3.52
CA LEU A 31 6.61 24.89 3.80
C LEU A 31 5.52 25.29 4.79
N GLY A 32 5.58 26.45 5.44
CA GLY A 32 4.61 26.87 6.46
C GLY A 32 4.69 26.07 7.77
N ILE A 33 5.83 25.42 8.03
CA ILE A 33 6.17 24.77 9.31
C ILE A 33 7.52 25.26 9.81
N THR A 34 7.70 25.21 11.13
CA THR A 34 8.94 25.56 11.80
C THR A 34 10.02 24.49 11.60
N GLU A 35 11.29 24.88 11.80
CA GLU A 35 12.42 23.95 11.78
C GLU A 35 12.23 22.81 12.79
N LYS A 36 11.70 23.13 13.98
CA LYS A 36 11.41 22.15 15.03
C LYS A 36 10.43 21.08 14.57
N GLU A 37 9.33 21.48 13.94
CA GLU A 37 8.32 20.54 13.44
C GLU A 37 8.87 19.67 12.31
N TYR A 38 9.69 20.25 11.42
CA TYR A 38 10.35 19.51 10.36
C TYR A 38 11.35 18.48 10.89
N ASN A 39 12.19 18.89 11.86
CA ASN A 39 13.17 18.02 12.48
C ASN A 39 12.51 16.88 13.26
N GLN A 40 11.37 17.13 13.90
CA GLN A 40 10.57 16.08 14.54
C GLN A 40 10.08 15.04 13.52
N LEU A 41 9.60 15.45 12.35
CA LEU A 41 9.22 14.52 11.28
C LEU A 41 10.42 13.69 10.81
N GLN A 42 11.58 14.33 10.60
CA GLN A 42 12.80 13.63 10.19
C GLN A 42 13.25 12.61 11.26
N GLU A 43 13.16 12.95 12.53
CA GLU A 43 13.45 12.03 13.63
C GLU A 43 12.50 10.82 13.61
N VAL A 44 11.20 11.04 13.38
CA VAL A 44 10.22 9.95 13.25
C VAL A 44 10.57 9.03 12.06
N VAL A 45 10.97 9.58 10.91
CA VAL A 45 11.41 8.80 9.74
C VAL A 45 12.58 7.87 10.09
N LEU A 46 13.52 8.33 10.92
CA LEU A 46 14.69 7.55 11.31
C LEU A 46 14.38 6.50 12.39
N THR A 47 13.46 6.80 13.30
CA THR A 47 13.24 6.05 14.54
C THR A 47 12.08 5.08 14.48
N VAL A 48 11.11 5.24 13.57
CA VAL A 48 9.93 4.35 13.48
C VAL A 48 10.31 2.88 13.23
N LYS A 49 11.48 2.62 12.64
CA LYS A 49 12.06 1.28 12.49
C LYS A 49 12.23 0.51 13.81
N HIS A 50 12.42 1.22 14.92
CA HIS A 50 12.57 0.59 16.25
C HIS A 50 11.25 0.02 16.76
N ARG A 51 10.13 0.56 16.28
CA ARG A 51 8.79 0.05 16.55
C ARG A 51 8.40 -1.04 15.57
N ASN A 52 8.63 -0.80 14.28
CA ASN A 52 8.37 -1.77 13.23
C ASN A 52 9.59 -1.85 12.31
N GLN A 53 10.37 -2.94 12.44
CA GLN A 53 11.64 -3.11 11.73
C GLN A 53 11.50 -3.11 10.19
N TRP A 54 10.29 -3.31 9.65
CA TRP A 54 10.03 -3.18 8.22
C TRP A 54 10.00 -1.72 7.74
N PHE A 55 9.80 -0.77 8.64
CA PHE A 55 9.71 0.65 8.32
C PHE A 55 11.11 1.27 8.32
N THR A 56 11.97 0.78 7.43
CA THR A 56 13.30 1.36 7.22
C THR A 56 13.15 2.84 6.80
N PRO A 57 14.16 3.70 7.07
CA PRO A 57 14.11 5.10 6.65
C PRO A 57 13.80 5.24 5.16
N ASP A 58 14.36 4.36 4.32
CA ASP A 58 14.12 4.37 2.88
C ASP A 58 12.69 3.95 2.52
N SER A 59 12.12 2.95 3.18
CA SER A 59 10.72 2.56 2.98
C SER A 59 9.77 3.70 3.35
N VAL A 60 10.03 4.38 4.47
CA VAL A 60 9.24 5.52 4.93
C VAL A 60 9.37 6.68 3.95
N ARG A 61 10.60 7.05 3.55
CA ARG A 61 10.85 8.11 2.56
C ARG A 61 10.23 7.82 1.21
N ASN A 62 10.25 6.57 0.76
CA ASN A 62 9.57 6.14 -0.46
C ASN A 62 8.06 6.33 -0.36
N SER A 63 7.45 6.00 0.79
CA SER A 63 6.03 6.25 1.04
C SER A 63 5.71 7.76 1.01
N LEU A 64 6.50 8.59 1.71
CA LEU A 64 6.34 10.05 1.71
C LEU A 64 6.49 10.64 0.30
N THR A 65 7.50 10.22 -0.44
CA THR A 65 7.75 10.66 -1.81
C THR A 65 6.60 10.28 -2.74
N SER A 66 6.06 9.07 -2.59
CA SER A 66 4.93 8.60 -3.41
C SER A 66 3.67 9.42 -3.12
N TRP A 67 3.33 9.61 -1.85
CA TRP A 67 2.22 10.46 -1.43
C TRP A 67 2.37 11.90 -1.89
N SER A 68 3.58 12.47 -1.83
CA SER A 68 3.82 13.86 -2.26
C SER A 68 3.48 14.12 -3.73
N LYS A 69 3.60 13.11 -4.60
CA LYS A 69 3.22 13.22 -6.01
C LYS A 69 1.70 13.22 -6.20
N LEU A 70 0.96 12.57 -5.31
CA LEU A 70 -0.50 12.47 -5.35
C LEU A 70 -1.17 13.67 -4.67
N LEU A 71 -0.60 14.15 -3.57
CA LEU A 71 -1.11 15.29 -2.80
C LEU A 71 -0.76 16.62 -3.46
N THR A 72 -1.20 16.79 -4.71
CA THR A 72 -1.19 18.09 -5.39
C THR A 72 -2.62 18.57 -5.55
N LYS A 73 -2.83 19.88 -5.49
CA LYS A 73 -4.15 20.49 -5.70
C LYS A 73 -4.82 19.98 -6.97
N SER A 74 -4.09 19.92 -8.09
CA SER A 74 -4.61 19.44 -9.38
C SER A 74 -5.08 17.99 -9.31
N ASN A 75 -4.27 17.10 -8.73
CA ASN A 75 -4.63 15.68 -8.63
C ASN A 75 -5.82 15.46 -7.71
N LEU A 76 -5.86 16.16 -6.57
CA LEU A 76 -6.94 16.07 -5.60
C LEU A 76 -8.26 16.63 -6.15
N GLU A 77 -8.23 17.81 -6.79
CA GLU A 77 -9.43 18.41 -7.42
C GLU A 77 -9.97 17.53 -8.53
N HIS A 78 -9.10 16.96 -9.37
CA HIS A 78 -9.52 16.01 -10.41
C HIS A 78 -10.14 14.75 -9.80
N TRP A 79 -9.50 14.16 -8.79
CA TRP A 79 -9.97 12.94 -8.14
C TRP A 79 -11.36 13.08 -7.52
N VAL A 80 -11.66 14.23 -6.89
CA VAL A 80 -12.98 14.44 -6.27
C VAL A 80 -14.04 14.96 -7.24
N SER A 81 -13.69 15.34 -8.47
CA SER A 81 -14.58 16.09 -9.38
C SER A 81 -15.84 15.33 -9.80
N ASP A 82 -15.79 14.01 -9.86
CA ASP A 82 -16.92 13.15 -10.27
C ASP A 82 -17.88 12.79 -9.11
N HIS A 83 -17.61 13.29 -7.90
CA HIS A 83 -18.35 12.91 -6.69
C HIS A 83 -19.14 14.08 -6.10
N ASN A 84 -20.41 13.82 -5.76
CA ASN A 84 -21.25 14.75 -5.03
C ASN A 84 -21.30 14.33 -3.56
N PHE A 85 -20.74 15.14 -2.67
CA PHE A 85 -20.68 14.82 -1.24
C PHE A 85 -21.88 15.40 -0.48
N PRO A 86 -22.59 14.57 0.32
CA PRO A 86 -23.75 15.03 1.07
C PRO A 86 -23.38 16.01 2.20
N VAL A 87 -24.32 16.88 2.56
CA VAL A 87 -24.17 17.81 3.69
C VAL A 87 -24.47 17.07 5.00
N GLY A 88 -23.63 17.27 6.03
CA GLY A 88 -23.86 16.71 7.37
C GLY A 88 -23.17 15.37 7.64
N GLY A 89 -22.01 15.14 7.01
CA GLY A 89 -21.28 13.86 6.95
C GLY A 89 -21.27 12.98 8.20
N LYS A 90 -21.19 11.67 7.94
CA LYS A 90 -21.30 10.57 8.90
C LYS A 90 -19.99 10.31 9.65
N LYS A 91 -20.06 9.65 10.79
CA LYS A 91 -18.90 9.10 11.51
C LYS A 91 -18.50 7.78 10.85
N VAL A 92 -17.34 7.76 10.20
CA VAL A 92 -16.80 6.58 9.52
C VAL A 92 -15.62 6.06 10.33
N ALA A 93 -15.77 4.85 10.86
CA ALA A 93 -14.69 4.15 11.53
C ALA A 93 -13.67 3.64 10.51
N ILE A 94 -12.37 3.77 10.82
CA ILE A 94 -11.29 3.25 10.00
C ILE A 94 -10.41 2.35 10.87
N VAL A 95 -10.30 1.07 10.53
CA VAL A 95 -9.33 0.15 11.13
C VAL A 95 -8.16 0.02 10.16
N MET A 96 -7.03 0.63 10.52
CA MET A 96 -5.84 0.67 9.67
C MET A 96 -4.94 -0.56 9.88
N ALA A 97 -4.44 -1.11 8.77
CA ALA A 97 -3.34 -2.06 8.79
C ALA A 97 -2.00 -1.36 9.13
N GLY A 98 -0.99 -2.13 9.53
CA GLY A 98 0.35 -1.61 9.87
C GLY A 98 1.49 -2.33 9.16
N ASN A 99 1.21 -2.98 8.03
CA ASN A 99 2.22 -3.72 7.25
C ASN A 99 3.12 -2.79 6.43
N LEU A 100 2.62 -1.65 5.94
CA LEU A 100 3.37 -0.64 5.20
C LEU A 100 3.20 0.76 5.81
N PRO A 101 4.21 1.65 5.71
CA PRO A 101 4.08 3.03 6.18
C PRO A 101 2.93 3.76 5.46
N LEU A 102 1.98 4.30 6.23
CA LEU A 102 0.84 5.09 5.71
C LEU A 102 -0.13 4.28 4.84
N VAL A 103 -0.22 2.96 5.01
CA VAL A 103 -1.12 2.11 4.21
C VAL A 103 -2.60 2.52 4.32
N GLY A 104 -3.03 2.97 5.50
CA GLY A 104 -4.40 3.44 5.74
C GLY A 104 -4.65 4.90 5.35
N PHE A 105 -3.65 5.61 4.84
CA PHE A 105 -3.76 7.06 4.61
C PHE A 105 -4.76 7.41 3.50
N HIS A 106 -4.91 6.54 2.49
CA HIS A 106 -5.90 6.73 1.42
C HIS A 106 -7.34 6.73 1.96
N ASP A 107 -7.67 5.81 2.87
CA ASP A 107 -8.99 5.76 3.50
C ASP A 107 -9.26 6.99 4.34
N LEU A 108 -8.27 7.42 5.12
CA LEU A 108 -8.38 8.65 5.91
C LEU A 108 -8.64 9.86 5.01
N LEU A 109 -7.84 10.03 3.97
CA LEU A 109 -8.00 11.10 3.00
C LEU A 109 -9.40 11.05 2.38
N SER A 110 -9.85 9.88 1.92
CA SER A 110 -11.16 9.65 1.31
C SER A 110 -12.32 10.05 2.23
N VAL A 111 -12.27 9.63 3.49
CA VAL A 111 -13.30 9.97 4.50
C VAL A 111 -13.34 11.49 4.73
N VAL A 112 -12.19 12.14 4.86
CA VAL A 112 -12.16 13.57 5.14
C VAL A 112 -12.62 14.39 3.93
N VAL A 113 -12.11 14.11 2.71
CA VAL A 113 -12.48 14.88 1.50
C VAL A 113 -13.95 14.73 1.12
N SER A 114 -14.57 13.59 1.46
CA SER A 114 -16.00 13.35 1.28
C SER A 114 -16.89 14.06 2.30
N GLY A 115 -16.31 14.85 3.20
CA GLY A 115 -17.04 15.64 4.20
C GLY A 115 -17.50 14.84 5.43
N ASN A 116 -17.08 13.58 5.55
CA ASN A 116 -17.35 12.70 6.69
C ASN A 116 -16.36 12.95 7.84
N ILE A 117 -16.57 12.29 8.98
CA ILE A 117 -15.71 12.34 10.17
C ILE A 117 -14.98 10.99 10.27
N ALA A 118 -13.65 11.01 10.26
CA ALA A 118 -12.82 9.82 10.41
C ALA A 118 -12.57 9.48 11.88
N LEU A 119 -13.05 8.31 12.31
CA LEU A 119 -12.74 7.71 13.60
C LEU A 119 -11.69 6.61 13.39
N VAL A 120 -10.42 6.93 13.63
CA VAL A 120 -9.29 6.09 13.22
C VAL A 120 -8.77 5.26 14.38
N LYS A 121 -8.83 3.93 14.23
CA LYS A 121 -8.09 2.97 15.04
C LYS A 121 -6.84 2.53 14.26
N MET A 122 -5.68 3.02 14.69
CA MET A 122 -4.40 2.67 14.06
C MET A 122 -3.93 1.27 14.49
N SER A 123 -3.09 0.65 13.65
CA SER A 123 -2.33 -0.53 14.05
C SER A 123 -1.33 -0.18 15.15
N SER A 124 -1.12 -1.08 16.11
CA SER A 124 -0.04 -0.92 17.10
C SER A 124 1.35 -0.89 16.47
N ASP A 125 1.49 -1.44 15.26
CA ASP A 125 2.75 -1.50 14.50
C ASP A 125 2.96 -0.27 13.60
N ASP A 126 1.93 0.58 13.42
CA ASP A 126 2.00 1.84 12.65
C ASP A 126 1.12 2.92 13.29
N ASN A 127 1.64 3.58 14.33
CA ASN A 127 0.92 4.63 15.05
C ASN A 127 1.81 5.81 15.47
N VAL A 128 2.90 6.04 14.75
CA VAL A 128 3.85 7.15 15.06
C VAL A 128 3.92 8.13 13.90
N LEU A 129 4.12 7.63 12.68
CA LEU A 129 4.30 8.46 11.48
C LEU A 129 3.04 9.27 11.14
N LEU A 130 1.89 8.60 11.08
CA LEU A 130 0.62 9.27 10.76
C LEU A 130 0.26 10.37 11.78
N PRO A 131 0.31 10.13 13.11
CA PRO A 131 0.07 11.21 14.09
C PRO A 131 0.99 12.42 13.93
N CYS A 132 2.27 12.22 13.61
CA CYS A 132 3.20 13.31 13.35
C CYS A 132 2.77 14.15 12.13
N LEU A 133 2.39 13.49 11.03
CA LEU A 133 1.88 14.17 9.83
C LEU A 133 0.55 14.89 10.11
N LEU A 134 -0.32 14.32 10.94
CA LEU A 134 -1.58 14.95 11.31
C LEU A 134 -1.38 16.21 12.15
N GLN A 135 -0.38 16.26 13.03
CA GLN A 135 -0.04 17.49 13.75
C GLN A 135 0.32 18.62 12.78
N ILE A 136 1.13 18.32 11.75
CA ILE A 136 1.47 19.26 10.69
C ILE A 136 0.22 19.67 9.89
N LEU A 137 -0.62 18.71 9.51
CA LEU A 137 -1.87 18.98 8.80
C LEU A 137 -2.80 19.92 9.59
N PHE A 138 -2.90 19.72 10.90
CA PHE A 138 -3.72 20.55 11.79
C PHE A 138 -3.17 21.97 11.96
N ASN A 139 -1.87 22.20 11.73
CA ASN A 139 -1.32 23.56 11.69
C ASN A 139 -1.80 24.32 10.45
N TYR A 140 -1.99 23.62 9.32
CA TYR A 140 -2.53 24.23 8.10
C TYR A 140 -4.04 24.45 8.16
N CYS A 141 -4.77 23.55 8.83
CA CYS A 141 -6.23 23.63 8.97
C CYS A 141 -6.66 23.05 10.33
N PRO A 142 -6.75 23.89 11.38
CA PRO A 142 -7.09 23.45 12.74
C PRO A 142 -8.45 22.77 12.84
N GLU A 143 -9.41 23.15 12.01
CA GLU A 143 -10.76 22.59 12.01
C GLU A 143 -10.80 21.11 11.60
N LEU A 144 -9.71 20.58 11.02
CA LEU A 144 -9.59 19.14 10.73
C LEU A 144 -9.50 18.29 12.01
N LYS A 145 -9.19 18.88 13.16
CA LYS A 145 -9.21 18.18 14.46
C LYS A 145 -10.60 17.66 14.81
N GLU A 146 -11.65 18.32 14.35
CA GLU A 146 -13.04 17.87 14.55
C GLU A 146 -13.42 16.75 13.56
N ARG A 147 -12.68 16.62 12.46
CA ARG A 147 -12.92 15.67 11.37
C ARG A 147 -12.07 14.41 11.45
N ILE A 148 -10.99 14.42 12.23
CA ILE A 148 -10.06 13.30 12.36
C ILE A 148 -9.83 13.02 13.84
N GLN A 149 -10.34 11.89 14.32
CA GLN A 149 -10.22 11.46 15.71
C GLN A 149 -9.45 10.15 15.76
N LEU A 150 -8.29 10.15 16.40
CA LEU A 150 -7.53 8.94 16.67
C LEU A 150 -8.06 8.31 17.97
N LEU A 151 -8.51 7.05 17.91
CA LEU A 151 -9.17 6.36 19.02
C LEU A 151 -8.55 4.99 19.27
N ASP A 152 -8.42 4.61 20.55
CA ASP A 152 -8.00 3.26 20.93
C ASP A 152 -9.10 2.21 20.68
N LYS A 153 -10.36 2.63 20.86
CA LYS A 153 -11.56 1.80 20.65
C LYS A 153 -12.57 2.58 19.82
N LEU A 154 -13.13 1.90 18.81
CA LEU A 154 -14.18 2.45 17.97
C LEU A 154 -15.51 2.36 18.72
N VAL A 155 -16.18 3.49 18.85
CA VAL A 155 -17.50 3.62 19.48
C VAL A 155 -18.35 4.54 18.62
N GLU A 156 -19.65 4.24 18.50
CA GLU A 156 -20.66 5.10 17.85
C GLU A 156 -20.26 5.62 16.45
N PHE A 157 -20.19 4.72 15.48
CA PHE A 157 -19.95 5.05 14.06
C PHE A 157 -21.14 4.61 13.19
N ASP A 158 -21.31 5.30 12.06
CA ASP A 158 -22.39 5.05 11.10
C ASP A 158 -21.97 4.08 9.99
N ALA A 159 -20.68 4.00 9.69
CA ALA A 159 -20.10 3.12 8.68
C ALA A 159 -18.65 2.77 9.04
N VAL A 160 -18.07 1.76 8.39
CA VAL A 160 -16.69 1.33 8.68
C VAL A 160 -15.90 0.90 7.45
N ILE A 161 -14.62 1.28 7.43
CA ILE A 161 -13.62 0.78 6.50
C ILE A 161 -12.59 0.01 7.33
N ALA A 162 -12.56 -1.31 7.20
CA ALA A 162 -11.67 -2.16 7.97
C ALA A 162 -10.71 -2.91 7.05
N THR A 163 -9.41 -2.73 7.27
CA THR A 163 -8.36 -3.45 6.54
C THR A 163 -7.62 -4.36 7.51
N GLY A 164 -7.45 -5.63 7.15
CA GLY A 164 -6.73 -6.59 7.98
C GLY A 164 -6.33 -7.86 7.24
N SER A 165 -5.77 -8.80 7.99
CA SER A 165 -5.49 -10.15 7.46
C SER A 165 -6.79 -10.93 7.15
N ASN A 166 -6.67 -12.03 6.42
CA ASN A 166 -7.80 -12.94 6.18
C ASN A 166 -8.43 -13.45 7.49
N ASN A 167 -7.61 -13.69 8.53
CA ASN A 167 -8.09 -14.14 9.83
C ASN A 167 -8.92 -13.06 10.53
N THR A 168 -8.48 -11.80 10.48
CA THR A 168 -9.22 -10.68 11.08
C THR A 168 -10.44 -10.28 10.27
N SER A 169 -10.44 -10.51 8.95
CA SER A 169 -11.55 -10.13 8.06
C SER A 169 -12.85 -10.88 8.41
N ARG A 170 -12.79 -12.17 8.76
CA ARG A 170 -13.97 -12.93 9.22
C ARG A 170 -14.56 -12.35 10.51
N TYR A 171 -13.69 -11.92 11.43
CA TYR A 171 -14.12 -11.23 12.65
C TYR A 171 -14.76 -9.88 12.32
N PHE A 172 -14.18 -9.11 11.39
CA PHE A 172 -14.73 -7.83 10.93
C PHE A 172 -16.11 -8.01 10.28
N GLU A 173 -16.32 -9.04 9.45
CA GLU A 173 -17.62 -9.31 8.84
C GLU A 173 -18.69 -9.58 9.90
N SER A 174 -18.38 -10.43 10.89
CA SER A 174 -19.31 -10.70 11.99
C SER A 174 -19.57 -9.48 12.87
N TYR A 175 -18.54 -8.68 13.16
CA TYR A 175 -18.64 -7.57 14.11
C TYR A 175 -19.27 -6.33 13.48
N PHE A 176 -18.94 -6.02 12.23
CA PHE A 176 -19.35 -4.81 11.53
C PHE A 176 -20.48 -5.01 10.51
N GLY A 177 -20.91 -6.24 10.26
CA GLY A 177 -21.92 -6.55 9.23
C GLY A 177 -23.29 -5.87 9.40
N HIS A 178 -23.54 -5.25 10.56
CA HIS A 178 -24.77 -4.51 10.87
C HIS A 178 -24.75 -3.04 10.42
N VAL A 179 -23.61 -2.51 9.96
CA VAL A 179 -23.47 -1.17 9.38
C VAL A 179 -22.95 -1.24 7.94
N PRO A 180 -23.16 -0.20 7.11
CA PRO A 180 -22.45 -0.07 5.84
C PRO A 180 -20.95 -0.20 6.02
N HIS A 181 -20.30 -1.03 5.21
CA HIS A 181 -18.88 -1.32 5.40
C HIS A 181 -18.10 -1.59 4.10
N ILE A 182 -16.81 -1.30 4.16
CA ILE A 182 -15.78 -1.86 3.28
C ILE A 182 -14.88 -2.72 4.16
N ILE A 183 -14.85 -4.03 3.93
CA ILE A 183 -13.92 -4.95 4.61
C ILE A 183 -12.92 -5.44 3.59
N ARG A 184 -11.67 -4.99 3.73
CA ARG A 184 -10.58 -5.35 2.84
C ARG A 184 -9.85 -6.59 3.34
N LYS A 185 -9.75 -7.57 2.45
CA LYS A 185 -9.12 -8.88 2.69
C LYS A 185 -7.68 -8.86 2.20
N ASN A 186 -6.92 -9.90 2.53
CA ASN A 186 -5.59 -10.06 1.98
C ASN A 186 -5.70 -10.50 0.51
N ARG A 187 -5.32 -9.61 -0.40
CA ARG A 187 -5.13 -9.88 -1.83
C ARG A 187 -3.66 -9.81 -2.19
N THR A 188 -3.30 -10.31 -3.36
CA THR A 188 -1.95 -10.20 -3.91
C THR A 188 -1.95 -9.78 -5.37
N SER A 189 -0.78 -9.41 -5.89
CA SER A 189 -0.59 -9.12 -7.29
C SER A 189 0.14 -10.25 -7.99
N VAL A 190 -0.10 -10.33 -9.30
CA VAL A 190 0.53 -11.32 -10.18
C VAL A 190 1.10 -10.64 -11.41
N ALA A 191 2.11 -11.23 -12.03
CA ALA A 191 2.61 -10.79 -13.33
C ALA A 191 2.39 -11.85 -14.41
N ILE A 192 2.18 -11.37 -15.64
CA ILE A 192 2.23 -12.18 -16.86
C ILE A 192 3.44 -11.71 -17.66
N VAL A 193 4.42 -12.60 -17.83
CA VAL A 193 5.71 -12.33 -18.46
C VAL A 193 5.81 -13.13 -19.75
N LYS A 194 5.94 -12.42 -20.88
CA LYS A 194 6.15 -13.00 -22.20
C LYS A 194 7.62 -13.15 -22.53
N ASN A 195 7.93 -14.01 -23.50
CA ASN A 195 9.29 -14.25 -23.97
C ASN A 195 9.94 -12.98 -24.57
N ASP A 196 9.13 -12.11 -25.16
CA ASP A 196 9.56 -10.83 -25.76
C ASP A 196 9.70 -9.67 -24.75
N ILE A 197 9.53 -9.91 -23.45
CA ILE A 197 9.70 -8.88 -22.41
C ILE A 197 11.10 -8.23 -22.48
N SER A 198 11.16 -6.92 -22.27
CA SER A 198 12.41 -6.18 -22.23
C SER A 198 13.20 -6.43 -20.93
N GLU A 199 14.53 -6.26 -20.97
CA GLU A 199 15.35 -6.32 -19.75
C GLU A 199 14.97 -5.27 -18.72
N ASN A 200 14.54 -4.08 -19.18
CA ASN A 200 14.10 -3.00 -18.31
C ASN A 200 12.80 -3.38 -17.58
N ASP A 201 11.86 -4.01 -18.26
CA ASP A 201 10.62 -4.47 -17.65
C ASP A 201 10.84 -5.64 -16.69
N LEU A 202 11.80 -6.53 -16.98
CA LEU A 202 12.22 -7.55 -16.00
C LEU A 202 12.87 -6.95 -14.75
N LYS A 203 13.67 -5.88 -14.89
CA LYS A 203 14.21 -5.15 -13.73
C LYS A 203 13.10 -4.47 -12.92
N ASN A 204 12.14 -3.87 -13.62
CA ASN A 204 10.97 -3.23 -13.00
C ASN A 204 10.06 -4.25 -12.30
N LEU A 205 9.92 -5.47 -12.84
CA LEU A 205 9.26 -6.60 -12.17
C LEU A 205 9.91 -6.89 -10.82
N GLY A 206 11.25 -6.82 -10.74
CA GLY A 206 11.98 -6.90 -9.48
C GLY A 206 11.49 -5.86 -8.46
N SER A 207 11.28 -4.60 -8.86
CA SER A 207 10.73 -3.57 -7.96
C SER A 207 9.33 -3.92 -7.47
N ASP A 208 8.47 -4.48 -8.31
CA ASP A 208 7.12 -4.88 -7.92
C ASP A 208 7.12 -6.08 -6.94
N ILE A 209 8.13 -6.94 -7.00
CA ILE A 209 8.34 -8.05 -6.05
C ILE A 209 8.90 -7.51 -4.72
N PHE A 210 9.99 -6.75 -4.77
CA PHE A 210 10.83 -6.46 -3.60
C PHE A 210 10.53 -5.16 -2.86
N ASN A 211 9.85 -4.19 -3.48
CA ASN A 211 9.51 -2.95 -2.78
C ASN A 211 8.71 -3.27 -1.51
N TYR A 212 9.09 -2.62 -0.41
CA TYR A 212 8.54 -2.91 0.92
C TYR A 212 8.65 -4.40 1.32
N PHE A 213 9.70 -5.07 0.88
CA PHE A 213 10.01 -6.45 1.26
C PHE A 213 8.95 -7.49 0.89
N GLY A 214 8.08 -7.19 -0.07
CA GLY A 214 6.98 -8.09 -0.48
C GLY A 214 5.76 -8.08 0.46
N LEU A 215 5.64 -7.10 1.35
CA LEU A 215 4.61 -7.08 2.42
C LEU A 215 3.25 -6.48 2.00
N GLY A 216 3.18 -5.82 0.85
CA GLY A 216 1.98 -5.15 0.36
C GLY A 216 1.08 -6.08 -0.46
N CYS A 217 -0.23 -5.82 -0.45
CA CYS A 217 -1.17 -6.51 -1.35
C CYS A 217 -0.88 -6.24 -2.84
N ARG A 218 -0.13 -5.17 -3.14
CA ARG A 218 0.33 -4.77 -4.47
C ARG A 218 1.68 -5.38 -4.84
N ASN A 219 2.33 -6.13 -3.95
CA ASN A 219 3.53 -6.88 -4.30
C ASN A 219 3.18 -8.13 -5.08
N ILE A 220 4.06 -8.47 -6.03
CA ILE A 220 3.91 -9.67 -6.84
C ILE A 220 4.39 -10.87 -6.04
N THR A 221 3.51 -11.86 -5.88
CA THR A 221 3.82 -13.13 -5.22
C THR A 221 3.72 -14.35 -6.15
N LYS A 222 3.15 -14.15 -7.35
CA LYS A 222 3.14 -15.16 -8.42
C LYS A 222 3.44 -14.56 -9.80
N VAL A 223 4.23 -15.26 -10.61
CA VAL A 223 4.53 -14.89 -12.00
C VAL A 223 4.14 -16.01 -12.95
N TYR A 224 3.35 -15.69 -13.97
CA TYR A 224 3.10 -16.57 -15.10
C TYR A 224 4.13 -16.27 -16.19
N PHE A 225 5.00 -17.22 -16.49
CA PHE A 225 5.97 -17.10 -17.58
C PHE A 225 5.43 -17.76 -18.84
N GLU A 226 5.63 -17.15 -20.00
CA GLU A 226 5.29 -17.81 -21.26
C GLU A 226 6.11 -19.10 -21.42
N LYS A 227 5.52 -20.11 -22.04
CA LYS A 227 6.19 -21.39 -22.25
C LYS A 227 7.58 -21.19 -22.86
N ASP A 228 8.53 -21.97 -22.35
CA ASP A 228 9.96 -21.95 -22.72
C ASP A 228 10.70 -20.65 -22.37
N PHE A 229 10.15 -19.81 -21.48
CA PHE A 229 10.84 -18.63 -20.95
C PHE A 229 12.13 -19.01 -20.22
N ASN A 230 13.23 -18.32 -20.54
CA ASN A 230 14.51 -18.52 -19.89
C ASN A 230 14.55 -17.83 -18.51
N LEU A 231 14.42 -18.60 -17.44
CA LEU A 231 14.45 -18.10 -16.05
C LEU A 231 15.79 -17.45 -15.65
N ASP A 232 16.90 -17.75 -16.33
CA ASP A 232 18.17 -17.06 -16.05
C ASP A 232 18.07 -15.56 -16.32
N ARG A 233 17.31 -15.16 -17.36
CA ARG A 233 17.04 -13.74 -17.64
C ARG A 233 16.33 -13.05 -16.48
N PHE A 234 15.43 -13.76 -15.82
CA PHE A 234 14.74 -13.23 -14.64
C PHE A 234 15.72 -13.07 -13.48
N PHE A 235 16.54 -14.09 -13.18
CA PHE A 235 17.54 -14.02 -12.11
C PHE A 235 18.58 -12.91 -12.33
N GLU A 236 19.06 -12.73 -13.56
CA GLU A 236 19.97 -11.63 -13.93
C GLU A 236 19.32 -10.27 -13.69
N ALA A 237 18.06 -10.10 -14.09
CA ALA A 237 17.34 -8.83 -13.95
C ALA A 237 17.09 -8.44 -12.48
N ILE A 238 16.92 -9.42 -11.59
CA ILE A 238 16.68 -9.16 -10.16
C ILE A 238 17.95 -9.12 -9.32
N TYR A 239 19.12 -9.37 -9.88
CA TYR A 239 20.38 -9.50 -9.13
C TYR A 239 20.69 -8.26 -8.26
N SER A 240 20.38 -7.06 -8.75
CA SER A 240 20.61 -5.80 -8.02
C SER A 240 19.76 -5.65 -6.74
N PHE A 241 18.73 -6.47 -6.55
CA PHE A 241 17.90 -6.44 -5.34
C PHE A 241 18.47 -7.28 -4.19
N GLY A 242 19.61 -7.95 -4.39
CA GLY A 242 20.17 -8.89 -3.42
C GLY A 242 20.49 -8.30 -2.04
N GLU A 243 20.72 -6.98 -1.94
CA GLU A 243 20.93 -6.32 -0.64
C GLU A 243 19.72 -6.41 0.30
N ILE A 244 18.54 -6.79 -0.19
CA ILE A 244 17.36 -7.05 0.63
C ILE A 244 17.63 -8.09 1.73
N ILE A 245 18.54 -9.04 1.48
CA ILE A 245 18.91 -10.06 2.47
C ILE A 245 19.62 -9.47 3.69
N ASN A 246 20.16 -8.26 3.60
CA ASN A 246 20.79 -7.59 4.74
C ASN A 246 19.75 -7.13 5.79
N MET A 247 18.45 -7.21 5.48
CA MET A 247 17.37 -6.96 6.42
C MET A 247 17.04 -8.24 7.18
N ASN A 248 17.38 -8.28 8.48
CA ASN A 248 17.27 -9.48 9.32
C ASN A 248 15.88 -10.16 9.28
N LYS A 249 14.77 -9.42 9.30
CA LYS A 249 13.44 -10.07 9.22
C LYS A 249 13.20 -10.72 7.85
N TYR A 250 13.68 -10.11 6.77
CA TYR A 250 13.59 -10.70 5.44
C TYR A 250 14.45 -11.97 5.36
N ALA A 251 15.72 -11.89 5.77
CA ALA A 251 16.63 -13.04 5.82
C ALA A 251 16.06 -14.20 6.63
N ASN A 252 15.50 -13.93 7.81
CA ASN A 252 14.88 -14.96 8.63
C ASN A 252 13.70 -15.65 7.92
N ASN A 253 12.89 -14.92 7.14
CA ASN A 253 11.81 -15.53 6.35
C ASN A 253 12.37 -16.36 5.20
N TYR A 254 13.40 -15.85 4.51
CA TYR A 254 14.10 -16.58 3.46
C TYR A 254 14.67 -17.91 3.96
N ASP A 255 15.49 -17.87 5.02
CA ASP A 255 16.15 -19.05 5.60
C ASP A 255 15.14 -20.05 6.16
N TYR A 256 14.07 -19.56 6.81
CA TYR A 256 12.99 -20.40 7.30
C TYR A 256 12.32 -21.18 6.16
N ASN A 257 11.91 -20.49 5.09
CA ASN A 257 11.28 -21.15 3.96
C ASN A 257 12.28 -22.09 3.27
N LYS A 258 13.53 -21.67 3.04
CA LYS A 258 14.57 -22.54 2.48
C LYS A 258 14.71 -23.85 3.26
N ALA A 259 14.73 -23.79 4.59
CA ALA A 259 14.79 -24.98 5.43
C ALA A 259 13.56 -25.90 5.25
N ILE A 260 12.34 -25.33 5.18
CA ILE A 260 11.11 -26.10 4.94
C ILE A 260 11.15 -26.82 3.58
N PHE A 261 11.51 -26.10 2.51
CA PHE A 261 11.60 -26.69 1.17
C PHE A 261 12.63 -27.84 1.11
N LEU A 262 13.80 -27.66 1.74
CA LEU A 262 14.84 -28.70 1.84
C LEU A 262 14.37 -29.93 2.62
N LEU A 263 13.67 -29.73 3.75
CA LEU A 263 13.13 -30.82 4.57
C LEU A 263 12.05 -31.62 3.83
N ASN A 264 11.17 -30.91 3.10
CA ASN A 264 10.11 -31.52 2.31
C ASN A 264 10.61 -32.12 0.99
N LYS A 265 11.89 -31.91 0.63
CA LYS A 265 12.49 -32.29 -0.67
C LYS A 265 11.72 -31.69 -1.85
N GLU A 266 11.21 -30.48 -1.67
CA GLU A 266 10.55 -29.72 -2.73
C GLU A 266 11.59 -29.20 -3.73
N VAL A 267 11.21 -29.16 -5.01
CA VAL A 267 12.07 -28.61 -6.06
C VAL A 267 11.90 -27.10 -6.09
N PHE A 268 13.01 -26.37 -6.00
CA PHE A 268 13.04 -24.92 -6.10
C PHE A 268 14.35 -24.45 -6.74
N LEU A 269 14.33 -23.21 -7.23
CA LEU A 269 15.53 -22.48 -7.66
C LEU A 269 15.74 -21.31 -6.69
N GLU A 270 16.97 -20.87 -6.51
CA GLU A 270 17.29 -19.73 -5.65
C GLU A 270 18.49 -18.93 -6.18
N ASN A 271 18.65 -17.71 -5.67
CA ASN A 271 19.82 -16.86 -5.91
C ASN A 271 20.40 -16.25 -4.62
N GLY A 272 20.11 -16.85 -3.46
CA GLY A 272 20.61 -16.39 -2.16
C GLY A 272 19.75 -15.31 -1.47
N PHE A 273 18.70 -14.81 -2.11
CA PHE A 273 17.74 -13.88 -1.50
C PHE A 273 16.30 -14.01 -1.98
N LEU A 274 16.05 -14.80 -3.03
CA LEU A 274 14.72 -15.19 -3.47
C LEU A 274 14.72 -16.68 -3.82
N ILE A 275 13.71 -17.40 -3.32
CA ILE A 275 13.37 -18.76 -3.74
C ILE A 275 12.27 -18.65 -4.79
N ILE A 276 12.36 -19.38 -5.90
CA ILE A 276 11.25 -19.54 -6.84
C ILE A 276 10.88 -21.01 -6.96
N THR A 277 9.58 -21.29 -7.03
CA THR A 277 9.05 -22.65 -7.14
C THR A 277 7.79 -22.67 -8.00
N GLU A 278 7.60 -23.76 -8.74
CA GLU A 278 6.41 -23.93 -9.57
C GLU A 278 5.21 -24.28 -8.67
N ASN A 279 4.21 -23.40 -8.58
CA ASN A 279 3.09 -23.54 -7.64
C ASN A 279 1.85 -22.76 -8.09
N ALA A 280 0.69 -23.43 -8.05
CA ALA A 280 -0.59 -22.86 -8.44
C ALA A 280 -1.13 -21.79 -7.46
N ALA A 281 -0.69 -21.77 -6.20
CA ALA A 281 -1.19 -20.81 -5.22
C ALA A 281 -0.79 -19.37 -5.58
N PHE A 282 -1.75 -18.43 -5.53
CA PHE A 282 -1.46 -17.01 -5.82
C PHE A 282 -0.51 -16.38 -4.82
N HIS A 283 -0.65 -16.70 -3.54
CA HIS A 283 0.14 -16.12 -2.46
C HIS A 283 1.38 -16.95 -2.17
N SER A 284 2.55 -16.31 -2.19
CA SER A 284 3.82 -16.87 -1.71
C SER A 284 4.26 -16.24 -0.39
N PRO A 285 5.03 -16.97 0.44
CA PRO A 285 5.69 -16.39 1.62
C PRO A 285 6.73 -15.31 1.25
N ILE A 286 7.10 -14.47 2.23
CA ILE A 286 8.20 -13.52 2.09
C ILE A 286 9.50 -14.28 1.75
N GLY A 287 10.22 -13.82 0.73
CA GLY A 287 11.43 -14.49 0.23
C GLY A 287 11.17 -15.65 -0.73
N VAL A 288 9.91 -15.93 -1.06
CA VAL A 288 9.48 -16.95 -2.02
C VAL A 288 8.66 -16.29 -3.12
N LEU A 289 8.77 -16.77 -4.35
CA LEU A 289 7.93 -16.39 -5.48
C LEU A 289 7.39 -17.65 -6.14
N HIS A 290 6.08 -17.72 -6.31
CA HIS A 290 5.47 -18.78 -7.10
C HIS A 290 5.56 -18.47 -8.58
N TYR A 291 5.68 -19.49 -9.41
CA TYR A 291 5.53 -19.33 -10.85
C TYR A 291 4.81 -20.50 -11.50
N GLU A 292 4.29 -20.28 -12.70
CA GLU A 292 3.80 -21.32 -13.61
C GLU A 292 4.09 -20.93 -15.05
N PHE A 293 4.21 -21.91 -15.94
CA PHE A 293 4.31 -21.65 -17.38
C PHE A 293 2.92 -21.63 -18.03
N PHE A 294 2.69 -20.68 -18.95
CA PHE A 294 1.46 -20.60 -19.74
C PHE A 294 1.74 -20.71 -21.24
N ILE A 295 0.82 -21.31 -21.98
CA ILE A 295 0.84 -21.34 -23.45
C ILE A 295 -0.04 -20.23 -24.03
N ASN A 296 -1.21 -20.01 -23.43
CA ASN A 296 -2.18 -19.03 -23.88
C ASN A 296 -2.49 -18.03 -22.76
N GLU A 297 -2.19 -16.75 -23.01
CA GLU A 297 -2.46 -15.65 -22.07
C GLU A 297 -3.95 -15.56 -21.69
N ALA A 298 -4.86 -15.94 -22.60
CA ALA A 298 -6.30 -15.89 -22.35
C ALA A 298 -6.74 -16.82 -21.20
N ASP A 299 -6.09 -17.98 -21.06
CA ASP A 299 -6.43 -18.97 -20.02
C ASP A 299 -6.04 -18.41 -18.64
N VAL A 300 -4.86 -17.79 -18.54
CA VAL A 300 -4.41 -17.09 -17.32
C VAL A 300 -5.37 -15.98 -16.95
N LEU A 301 -5.78 -15.14 -17.91
CA LEU A 301 -6.72 -14.05 -17.65
C LEU A 301 -8.09 -14.57 -17.20
N GLN A 302 -8.55 -15.71 -17.73
CA GLN A 302 -9.78 -16.34 -17.29
C GLN A 302 -9.68 -16.85 -15.85
N GLU A 303 -8.58 -17.50 -15.48
CA GLU A 303 -8.32 -17.97 -14.11
C GLU A 303 -8.30 -16.81 -13.11
N LEU A 304 -7.58 -15.73 -13.44
CA LEU A 304 -7.48 -14.54 -12.60
C LEU A 304 -8.84 -13.85 -12.43
N LYS A 305 -9.68 -13.87 -13.46
CA LYS A 305 -11.05 -13.35 -13.38
C LYS A 305 -11.93 -14.19 -12.45
N LEU A 306 -11.76 -15.52 -12.44
CA LEU A 306 -12.49 -16.42 -11.54
C LEU A 306 -12.09 -16.21 -10.07
N HIS A 307 -10.85 -15.79 -9.82
CA HIS A 307 -10.30 -15.54 -8.47
C HIS A 307 -10.04 -14.06 -8.19
N ASN A 308 -10.82 -13.16 -8.79
CA ASN A 308 -10.62 -11.71 -8.69
C ASN A 308 -10.68 -11.18 -7.25
N ASP A 309 -11.34 -11.89 -6.33
CA ASP A 309 -11.39 -11.57 -4.91
C ASP A 309 -10.05 -11.77 -4.17
N GLN A 310 -9.10 -12.49 -4.78
CA GLN A 310 -7.73 -12.71 -4.29
C GLN A 310 -6.70 -11.82 -4.99
N ILE A 311 -7.06 -11.16 -6.09
CA ILE A 311 -6.14 -10.41 -6.93
C ILE A 311 -6.33 -8.90 -6.72
N GLN A 312 -5.24 -8.20 -6.41
CA GLN A 312 -5.21 -6.75 -6.28
C GLN A 312 -4.87 -6.07 -7.60
N CYS A 313 -3.86 -6.55 -8.33
CA CYS A 313 -3.62 -6.14 -9.70
C CYS A 313 -2.90 -7.21 -10.52
N VAL A 314 -3.08 -7.12 -11.84
CA VAL A 314 -2.38 -7.93 -12.83
C VAL A 314 -1.36 -7.04 -13.53
N VAL A 315 -0.09 -7.46 -13.52
CA VAL A 315 1.02 -6.73 -14.14
C VAL A 315 1.35 -7.35 -15.49
N SER A 316 1.30 -6.53 -16.55
CA SER A 316 1.63 -6.93 -17.92
C SER A 316 1.71 -5.70 -18.82
N ALA A 317 2.11 -5.87 -20.08
CA ALA A 317 2.08 -4.81 -21.09
C ALA A 317 0.67 -4.23 -21.38
N LYS A 318 -0.41 -4.91 -20.98
CA LYS A 318 -1.82 -4.50 -21.24
C LYS A 318 -2.58 -4.06 -19.99
N HIS A 319 -1.99 -4.21 -18.81
CA HIS A 319 -2.65 -3.91 -17.52
C HIS A 319 -1.79 -2.93 -16.73
N VAL A 320 -1.53 -3.17 -15.43
CA VAL A 320 -0.57 -2.36 -14.68
C VAL A 320 0.81 -2.62 -15.28
N LEU A 321 1.52 -1.54 -15.62
CA LEU A 321 2.87 -1.64 -16.16
C LEU A 321 3.86 -2.09 -15.09
N PHE A 322 4.92 -2.79 -15.51
CA PHE A 322 5.99 -3.23 -14.61
C PHE A 322 6.63 -2.04 -13.87
N GLY A 323 6.91 -2.23 -12.58
CA GLY A 323 7.48 -1.24 -11.67
C GLY A 323 6.47 -0.21 -11.15
N LYS A 324 5.17 -0.40 -11.40
CA LYS A 324 4.11 0.57 -11.03
C LYS A 324 3.18 0.10 -9.93
N THR A 325 3.27 -1.14 -9.45
CA THR A 325 2.24 -1.67 -8.54
C THR A 325 2.13 -0.88 -7.25
N GLN A 326 3.26 -0.38 -6.72
CA GLN A 326 3.35 0.37 -5.47
C GLN A 326 3.12 1.89 -5.63
N TYR A 327 2.74 2.34 -6.82
CA TYR A 327 2.47 3.77 -7.09
C TYR A 327 1.05 3.98 -7.64
N PRO A 328 0.00 3.52 -6.93
CA PRO A 328 -1.37 3.73 -7.37
C PRO A 328 -1.72 5.22 -7.39
N ASN A 329 -2.51 5.62 -8.36
CA ASN A 329 -3.16 6.93 -8.39
C ASN A 329 -4.30 7.00 -7.37
N LEU A 330 -4.79 8.21 -7.10
CA LEU A 330 -5.86 8.42 -6.11
C LEU A 330 -7.16 7.67 -6.43
N SER A 331 -7.47 7.45 -7.70
CA SER A 331 -8.64 6.69 -8.17
C SER A 331 -8.39 5.18 -8.31
N GLU A 332 -7.18 4.68 -8.04
CA GLU A 332 -6.86 3.25 -8.07
C GLU A 332 -7.05 2.62 -6.69
N TYR A 333 -8.32 2.46 -6.30
CA TYR A 333 -8.71 1.99 -4.99
C TYR A 333 -8.28 0.55 -4.69
N ALA A 334 -7.93 0.28 -3.43
CA ALA A 334 -7.72 -1.08 -2.95
C ALA A 334 -8.98 -1.93 -3.17
N ASP A 335 -8.78 -3.21 -3.48
CA ASP A 335 -9.84 -4.17 -3.78
C ASP A 335 -10.74 -3.84 -4.99
N ASN A 336 -10.39 -2.81 -5.78
CA ASN A 336 -11.21 -2.24 -6.86
C ASN A 336 -12.58 -1.72 -6.38
N ILE A 337 -12.66 -1.29 -5.12
CA ILE A 337 -13.86 -0.73 -4.50
C ILE A 337 -13.70 0.79 -4.43
N ASP A 338 -14.53 1.54 -5.16
CA ASP A 338 -14.51 3.00 -5.12
C ASP A 338 -14.94 3.53 -3.75
N THR A 339 -13.93 3.91 -2.94
CA THR A 339 -14.14 4.40 -1.58
C THR A 339 -14.91 5.72 -1.57
N LEU A 340 -14.66 6.63 -2.53
CA LEU A 340 -15.38 7.91 -2.57
C LEU A 340 -16.84 7.71 -2.93
N LYS A 341 -17.13 6.81 -3.87
CA LYS A 341 -18.51 6.43 -4.21
C LYS A 341 -19.23 5.86 -2.98
N PHE A 342 -18.64 4.85 -2.31
CA PHE A 342 -19.20 4.28 -1.08
C PHE A 342 -19.52 5.38 -0.05
N LEU A 343 -18.58 6.30 0.18
CA LEU A 343 -18.73 7.39 1.14
C LEU A 343 -19.79 8.42 0.73
N SER A 344 -19.94 8.69 -0.56
CA SER A 344 -20.95 9.62 -1.10
C SER A 344 -22.37 9.05 -1.01
N GLU A 345 -22.49 7.72 -1.07
CA GLU A 345 -23.76 6.99 -1.00
C GLU A 345 -24.23 6.76 0.44
N LEU A 346 -23.42 7.13 1.46
CA LEU A 346 -23.83 7.16 2.86
C LEU A 346 -24.90 8.25 3.09
N THR A 347 -26.11 8.05 2.58
CA THR A 347 -27.24 8.98 2.70
C THR A 347 -28.48 8.28 3.26
N GLN A 348 -29.08 8.97 4.24
CA GLN A 348 -30.11 8.60 5.21
C GLN A 348 -29.78 7.40 6.09
#